data_AF-A0A1P8LXY1-F1
#
_entry.id   AF-A0A1P8LXY1-F1
#
_cell.length_a   1.000
_cell.length_b   1.000
_cell.length_c   1.000
_cell.angle_alpha   90.00
_cell.angle_beta   90.00
_cell.angle_gamma   90.00
#
_symmetry.space_group_name_H-M   'P 1'
#
loop_
_entity.id
_entity.type
_entity.pdbx_description
1 polymer ?
#
loop_
_entity_poly.entity_id
_entity_poly.type
_entity_poly.pdbx_seq_one_letter_code
_entity_poly.pdbx_strand_id
1 'polypeptide(L)'
;MAYQASENAANRAQQSTERSIQEENKRKRDEFLRDQRATSYKEFLTNSRLFEDAQLDYLYALSHQETHNVNAYLTELEVKNRQFVNSAWGMEFFSPQDLQDTARALTTELYERYLMLTNYNGSSAQFQALTDRVDRNGRVKIVELRQKFADNASKVLSS
;
A
#
# COMPACT_ATOMS: atom_id res chain seq x y z
N MET A 1 53.35 -13.65 33.62
CA MET A 1 51.97 -14.19 33.58
C MET A 1 50.88 -13.13 33.80
N ALA A 2 51.06 -12.10 34.63
CA ALA A 2 50.05 -11.04 34.83
C ALA A 2 49.72 -10.20 33.57
N TYR A 3 50.72 -9.93 32.71
CA TYR A 3 50.54 -9.14 31.49
C TYR A 3 49.63 -9.83 30.44
N GLN A 4 49.87 -11.13 30.17
CA GLN A 4 49.03 -11.94 29.28
C GLN A 4 47.59 -12.11 29.80
N ALA A 5 47.38 -12.14 31.12
CA ALA A 5 46.03 -12.18 31.69
C ALA A 5 45.28 -10.85 31.48
N SER A 6 46.00 -9.71 31.56
CA SER A 6 45.43 -8.38 31.33
C SER A 6 45.08 -8.12 29.85
N GLU A 7 45.95 -8.54 28.91
CA GLU A 7 45.64 -8.48 27.46
C GLU A 7 44.44 -9.37 27.10
N ASN A 8 44.37 -10.58 27.66
CA ASN A 8 43.24 -11.48 27.43
C ASN A 8 41.91 -10.97 28.05
N ALA A 9 41.98 -10.14 29.08
CA ALA A 9 40.80 -9.48 29.66
C ALA A 9 40.37 -8.25 28.83
N ALA A 10 41.32 -7.43 28.39
CA ALA A 10 41.08 -6.28 27.52
C ALA A 10 40.50 -6.69 26.15
N ASN A 11 41.05 -7.75 25.53
CA ASN A 11 40.55 -8.30 24.27
C ASN A 11 39.11 -8.84 24.40
N ARG A 12 38.78 -9.48 25.53
CA ARG A 12 37.41 -9.94 25.81
C ARG A 12 36.43 -8.77 26.02
N ALA A 13 36.87 -7.72 26.72
CA ALA A 13 36.07 -6.52 26.90
C ALA A 13 35.80 -5.81 25.57
N GLN A 14 36.82 -5.63 24.72
CA GLN A 14 36.66 -5.06 23.37
C GLN A 14 35.72 -5.88 22.50
N GLN A 15 35.86 -7.21 22.44
CA GLN A 15 34.95 -8.07 21.68
C GLN A 15 33.51 -8.00 22.19
N SER A 16 33.30 -7.88 23.50
CA SER A 16 31.97 -7.68 24.09
C SER A 16 31.37 -6.33 23.69
N THR A 17 32.17 -5.26 23.71
CA THR A 17 31.73 -3.92 23.29
C THR A 17 31.39 -3.90 21.80
N GLU A 18 32.22 -4.48 20.94
CA GLU A 18 31.96 -4.57 19.49
C GLU A 18 30.68 -5.35 19.19
N ARG A 19 30.46 -6.50 19.86
CA ARG A 19 29.20 -7.25 19.74
C ARG A 19 28.00 -6.42 20.18
N SER A 20 28.09 -5.70 21.31
CA SER A 20 26.99 -4.86 21.79
C SER A 20 26.64 -3.73 20.81
N ILE A 21 27.64 -3.09 20.20
CA ILE A 21 27.43 -2.05 19.19
C ILE A 21 26.81 -2.64 17.92
N GLN A 22 27.26 -3.81 17.48
CA GLN A 22 26.68 -4.50 16.31
C GLN A 22 25.23 -4.90 16.56
N GLU A 23 24.91 -5.43 17.74
CA GLU A 23 23.53 -5.79 18.12
C GLU A 23 22.63 -4.54 18.20
N GLU A 24 23.11 -3.44 18.77
CA GLU A 24 22.37 -2.19 18.85
C GLU A 24 22.12 -1.59 17.45
N ASN A 25 23.14 -1.58 16.59
CA ASN A 25 22.99 -1.11 15.20
C ASN A 25 22.01 -1.98 14.41
N LYS A 26 22.04 -3.31 14.63
CA LYS A 26 21.07 -4.23 14.03
C LYS A 26 19.66 -3.91 14.51
N ARG A 27 19.43 -3.76 15.81
CA ARG A 27 18.11 -3.41 16.37
C ARG A 27 17.58 -2.09 15.80
N LYS A 28 18.40 -1.03 15.77
CA LYS A 28 18.02 0.27 15.19
C LYS A 28 17.64 0.16 13.71
N ARG A 29 18.36 -0.65 12.95
CA ARG A 29 18.05 -0.90 11.53
C ARG A 29 16.73 -1.66 11.38
N ASP A 30 16.50 -2.67 12.21
CA ASP A 30 15.28 -3.47 12.18
C ASP A 30 14.06 -2.63 12.58
N GLU A 31 14.20 -1.76 13.60
CA GLU A 31 13.19 -0.77 14.00
C GLU A 31 12.89 0.22 12.87
N PHE A 32 13.91 0.83 12.27
CA PHE A 32 13.73 1.74 11.13
C PHE A 32 12.99 1.06 9.98
N LEU A 33 13.36 -0.18 9.62
CA LEU A 33 12.68 -0.92 8.57
C LEU A 33 11.22 -1.25 8.92
N ARG A 34 10.93 -1.57 10.19
CA ARG A 34 9.56 -1.78 10.67
C ARG A 34 8.72 -0.52 10.56
N ASP A 35 9.27 0.64 10.90
CA ASP A 35 8.59 1.94 10.79
C ASP A 35 8.33 2.35 9.33
N GLN A 36 9.31 2.14 8.44
CA GLN A 36 9.14 2.37 7.00
C GLN A 36 8.06 1.47 6.42
N ARG A 37 8.03 0.18 6.80
CA ARG A 37 6.96 -0.76 6.43
C ARG A 37 5.60 -0.29 6.91
N ALA A 38 5.47 0.04 8.20
CA ALA A 38 4.21 0.50 8.77
C ALA A 38 3.68 1.74 8.05
N THR A 39 4.57 2.68 7.71
CA THR A 39 4.23 3.88 6.94
C THR A 39 3.74 3.52 5.54
N SER A 40 4.50 2.71 4.80
CA SER A 40 4.13 2.30 3.44
C SER A 40 2.80 1.53 3.41
N TYR A 41 2.55 0.66 4.39
CA TYR A 41 1.32 -0.14 4.46
C TYR A 41 0.10 0.74 4.73
N LYS A 42 0.27 1.73 5.62
CA LYS A 42 -0.77 2.72 5.92
C LYS A 42 -1.07 3.59 4.70
N GLU A 43 -0.04 4.11 4.03
CA GLU A 43 -0.19 4.93 2.82
C GLU A 43 -0.91 4.15 1.70
N PHE A 44 -0.55 2.88 1.49
CA PHE A 44 -1.21 2.04 0.51
C PHE A 44 -2.70 1.84 0.82
N LEU A 45 -3.05 1.52 2.07
CA LEU A 45 -4.46 1.38 2.47
C LEU A 45 -5.23 2.69 2.31
N THR A 46 -4.68 3.81 2.78
CA THR A 46 -5.30 5.13 2.65
C THR A 46 -5.51 5.51 1.19
N ASN A 47 -4.48 5.41 0.36
CA ASN A 47 -4.59 5.80 -1.05
C ASN A 47 -5.48 4.85 -1.85
N SER A 48 -5.51 3.55 -1.52
CA SER A 48 -6.46 2.60 -2.13
C SER A 48 -7.91 2.96 -1.83
N ARG A 49 -8.18 3.57 -0.66
CA ARG A 49 -9.52 4.03 -0.29
C ARG A 49 -9.88 5.32 -1.00
N LEU A 50 -9.00 6.32 -0.94
CA LEU A 50 -9.19 7.59 -1.64
C LEU A 50 -9.38 7.39 -3.15
N PHE A 51 -8.68 6.42 -3.74
CA PHE A 51 -8.84 6.10 -5.16
C PHE A 51 -10.18 5.43 -5.46
N GLU A 52 -10.65 4.48 -4.63
CA GLU A 52 -12.00 3.91 -4.76
C GLU A 52 -13.07 4.99 -4.61
N ASP A 53 -12.94 5.88 -3.62
CA ASP A 53 -13.91 6.94 -3.39
C ASP A 53 -13.98 7.89 -4.60
N ALA A 54 -12.84 8.26 -5.20
CA ALA A 54 -12.82 9.06 -6.43
C ALA A 54 -13.43 8.33 -7.65
N GLN A 55 -13.31 7.00 -7.72
CA GLN A 55 -13.98 6.20 -8.76
C GLN A 55 -15.50 6.25 -8.61
N LEU A 56 -15.99 6.17 -7.37
CA LEU A 56 -17.42 6.27 -7.05
C LEU A 56 -17.97 7.67 -7.33
N ASP A 57 -17.23 8.72 -6.96
CA ASP A 57 -17.61 10.11 -7.22
C ASP A 57 -17.66 10.40 -8.72
N TYR A 58 -16.69 9.90 -9.50
CA TYR A 58 -16.70 10.05 -10.95
C TYR A 58 -17.86 9.27 -11.60
N LEU A 59 -18.14 8.04 -11.14
CA LEU A 59 -19.32 7.28 -11.57
C LEU A 59 -20.62 8.04 -11.28
N TYR A 60 -20.74 8.62 -10.09
CA TYR A 60 -21.87 9.45 -9.72
C TYR A 60 -22.05 10.63 -10.68
N ALA A 61 -20.98 11.37 -10.98
CA ALA A 61 -21.00 12.49 -11.92
C ALA A 61 -21.44 12.05 -13.34
N LEU A 62 -21.00 10.87 -13.80
CA LEU A 62 -21.43 10.29 -15.07
C LEU A 62 -22.94 9.98 -15.07
N SER A 63 -23.47 9.40 -13.98
CA SER A 63 -24.90 9.03 -13.89
C SER A 63 -25.86 10.22 -13.90
N HIS A 64 -25.47 11.34 -13.29
CA HIS A 64 -26.34 12.52 -13.12
C HIS A 64 -26.17 13.56 -14.23
N GLN A 65 -25.36 13.25 -15.26
CA GLN A 65 -25.06 14.17 -16.36
C GLN A 65 -24.65 15.56 -15.86
N GLU A 66 -23.82 15.62 -14.80
CA GLU A 66 -23.28 16.87 -14.26
C GLU A 66 -22.24 17.45 -15.24
N THR A 67 -22.71 17.88 -16.41
CA THR A 67 -21.91 18.30 -17.57
C THR A 67 -20.90 19.40 -17.25
N HIS A 68 -21.11 20.15 -16.15
CA HIS A 68 -20.20 21.23 -15.73
C HIS A 68 -19.11 20.75 -14.74
N ASN A 69 -19.23 19.57 -14.13
CA ASN A 69 -18.28 19.06 -13.12
C ASN A 69 -17.62 17.73 -13.49
N VAL A 70 -18.09 16.97 -14.50
CA VAL A 70 -17.51 15.68 -14.90
C VAL A 70 -15.99 15.76 -15.15
N ASN A 71 -15.51 16.84 -15.77
CA ASN A 71 -14.07 17.04 -16.00
C ASN A 71 -13.28 17.25 -14.70
N ALA A 72 -13.87 17.91 -13.70
CA ALA A 72 -13.24 18.11 -12.40
C ALA A 72 -13.12 16.77 -11.64
N TYR A 73 -14.18 15.95 -11.68
CA TYR A 73 -14.15 14.60 -11.10
C TYR A 73 -13.17 13.67 -11.83
N LEU A 74 -13.06 13.74 -13.15
CA LEU A 74 -12.04 13.01 -13.91
C LEU A 74 -10.62 13.43 -13.49
N THR A 75 -10.39 14.74 -13.35
CA THR A 75 -9.09 15.26 -12.89
C THR A 75 -8.73 14.76 -11.50
N GLU A 76 -9.68 14.78 -10.56
CA GLU A 76 -9.46 14.26 -9.20
C GLU A 76 -9.18 12.75 -9.23
N LEU A 77 -9.92 11.98 -10.04
CA LEU A 77 -9.68 10.55 -10.23
C LEU A 77 -8.26 10.26 -10.74
N GLU A 78 -7.76 11.01 -11.73
CA GLU A 78 -6.39 10.87 -12.24
C GLU A 78 -5.34 11.23 -11.17
N VAL A 79 -5.59 12.26 -10.37
CA VAL A 79 -4.71 12.63 -9.25
C VAL A 79 -4.64 11.49 -8.23
N LYS A 80 -5.78 10.92 -7.82
CA LYS A 80 -5.80 9.79 -6.89
C LYS A 80 -5.17 8.54 -7.47
N ASN A 81 -5.35 8.28 -8.77
CA ASN A 81 -4.66 7.18 -9.45
C ASN A 81 -3.14 7.29 -9.32
N ARG A 82 -2.57 8.47 -9.61
CA ARG A 82 -1.12 8.71 -9.47
C ARG A 82 -0.64 8.49 -8.03
N GLN A 83 -1.38 9.00 -7.04
CA GLN A 83 -1.05 8.80 -5.63
C GLN A 83 -1.11 7.32 -5.23
N PHE A 84 -2.12 6.60 -5.70
CA PHE A 84 -2.27 5.17 -5.42
C PHE A 84 -1.16 4.34 -6.06
N VAL A 85 -0.85 4.57 -7.35
CA VAL A 85 0.27 3.89 -8.04
C VAL A 85 1.59 4.11 -7.31
N ASN A 86 1.87 5.35 -6.86
CA ASN A 86 3.07 5.64 -6.08
C ASN A 86 3.12 4.84 -4.77
N SER A 87 1.99 4.71 -4.06
CA SER A 87 1.94 3.87 -2.85
C SER A 87 2.06 2.37 -3.14
N ALA A 88 1.56 1.90 -4.29
CA ALA A 88 1.70 0.51 -4.72
C ALA A 88 3.18 0.17 -5.00
N TRP A 89 3.96 1.11 -5.55
CA TRP A 89 5.41 0.94 -5.68
C TRP A 89 6.11 0.78 -4.33
N GLY A 90 5.69 1.51 -3.28
CA GLY A 90 6.21 1.33 -1.92
C GLY A 90 6.05 -0.11 -1.41
N MET A 91 4.93 -0.76 -1.76
CA MET A 91 4.69 -2.15 -1.39
C MET A 91 5.70 -3.13 -1.98
N GLU A 92 6.15 -2.92 -3.22
CA GLU A 92 7.10 -3.79 -3.90
C GLU A 92 8.48 -3.83 -3.22
N PHE A 93 8.90 -2.73 -2.59
CA PHE A 93 10.22 -2.64 -1.95
C PHE A 93 10.22 -3.07 -0.49
N PHE A 94 9.16 -2.77 0.26
CA PHE A 94 9.15 -2.93 1.72
C PHE A 94 8.46 -4.21 2.21
N SER A 95 7.79 -4.95 1.33
CA SER A 95 6.90 -6.05 1.74
C SER A 95 7.44 -7.44 1.44
N PRO A 96 7.11 -8.45 2.26
CA PRO A 96 7.24 -9.85 1.89
C PRO A 96 6.25 -10.25 0.78
N GLN A 97 6.54 -11.36 0.10
CA GLN A 97 5.84 -11.81 -1.11
C GLN A 97 4.32 -11.97 -0.94
N ASP A 98 3.88 -12.53 0.18
CA ASP A 98 2.46 -12.75 0.50
C ASP A 98 1.66 -11.43 0.59
N LEU A 99 2.29 -10.40 1.14
CA LEU A 99 1.72 -9.06 1.22
C LEU A 99 1.77 -8.36 -0.15
N GLN A 100 2.84 -8.54 -0.92
CA GLN A 100 2.92 -8.06 -2.31
C GLN A 100 1.81 -8.65 -3.18
N ASP A 101 1.56 -9.97 -3.09
CA ASP A 101 0.53 -10.63 -3.90
C ASP A 101 -0.87 -10.06 -3.61
N THR A 102 -1.15 -9.78 -2.34
CA THR A 102 -2.41 -9.16 -1.93
C THR A 102 -2.50 -7.70 -2.40
N ALA A 103 -1.41 -6.94 -2.30
CA ALA A 103 -1.33 -5.57 -2.80
C ALA A 103 -1.52 -5.50 -4.33
N ARG A 104 -0.89 -6.41 -5.08
CA ARG A 104 -1.03 -6.53 -6.54
C ARG A 104 -2.47 -6.86 -6.91
N ALA A 105 -3.11 -7.81 -6.22
CA ALA A 105 -4.52 -8.13 -6.47
C ALA A 105 -5.44 -6.92 -6.26
N LEU A 106 -5.25 -6.16 -5.17
CA LEU A 106 -6.01 -4.92 -4.93
C LEU A 106 -5.73 -3.86 -6.00
N THR A 107 -4.46 -3.71 -6.38
CA THR A 107 -4.02 -2.75 -7.39
C THR A 107 -4.65 -3.05 -8.74
N THR A 108 -4.60 -4.30 -9.19
CA THR A 108 -5.23 -4.75 -10.44
C THR A 108 -6.72 -4.47 -10.44
N GLU A 109 -7.44 -4.83 -9.37
CA GLU A 109 -8.89 -4.61 -9.32
C GLU A 109 -9.30 -3.14 -9.37
N LEU A 110 -8.57 -2.26 -8.67
CA LEU A 110 -8.83 -0.82 -8.73
C LEU A 110 -8.42 -0.22 -10.08
N TYR A 111 -7.32 -0.69 -10.66
CA TYR A 111 -6.84 -0.17 -11.94
C TYR A 111 -7.73 -0.58 -13.12
N GLU A 112 -8.23 -1.82 -13.14
CA GLU A 112 -9.21 -2.25 -14.14
C GLU A 112 -10.47 -1.38 -14.13
N ARG A 113 -10.99 -1.05 -12.94
CA ARG A 113 -12.14 -0.14 -12.79
C ARG A 113 -11.84 1.25 -13.33
N TYR A 114 -10.66 1.77 -13.00
CA TYR A 114 -10.20 3.04 -13.52
C TYR A 114 -10.19 3.03 -15.05
N LEU A 115 -9.62 2.01 -15.69
CA LEU A 115 -9.62 1.89 -17.15
C LEU A 115 -11.04 1.82 -17.73
N MET A 116 -11.97 1.14 -17.07
CA MET A 116 -13.36 1.11 -17.51
C MET A 116 -14.01 2.50 -17.43
N LEU A 117 -13.74 3.25 -16.35
CA LEU A 117 -14.24 4.62 -16.14
C LEU A 117 -13.67 5.60 -17.17
N THR A 118 -12.37 5.59 -17.41
CA THR A 118 -11.74 6.55 -18.33
C THR A 118 -12.02 6.23 -19.79
N ASN A 119 -12.31 4.96 -20.13
CA ASN A 119 -12.64 4.55 -21.50
C ASN A 119 -14.15 4.50 -21.77
N TYR A 120 -14.99 4.92 -20.81
CA TYR A 120 -16.44 4.96 -20.99
C TYR A 120 -16.83 5.93 -22.11
N ASN A 121 -17.63 5.45 -23.07
CA ASN A 121 -17.95 6.19 -24.30
C ASN A 121 -19.41 6.70 -24.39
N GLY A 122 -20.20 6.58 -23.32
CA GLY A 122 -21.59 7.03 -23.29
C GLY A 122 -22.65 5.96 -23.58
N SER A 123 -22.26 4.72 -23.89
CA SER A 123 -23.24 3.63 -24.12
C SER A 123 -23.94 3.18 -22.83
N SER A 124 -25.27 3.02 -22.84
CA SER A 124 -26.01 2.60 -21.62
C SER A 124 -25.64 1.19 -21.15
N ALA A 125 -25.37 0.27 -22.09
CA ALA A 125 -24.92 -1.09 -21.76
C ALA A 125 -23.55 -1.07 -21.07
N GLN A 126 -22.64 -0.21 -21.53
CA GLN A 126 -21.35 -0.01 -20.86
C GLN A 126 -21.53 0.63 -19.49
N PHE A 127 -22.47 1.57 -19.36
CA PHE A 127 -22.74 2.25 -18.09
C PHE A 127 -23.27 1.28 -17.02
N GLN A 128 -24.15 0.36 -17.39
CA GLN A 128 -24.64 -0.68 -16.49
C GLN A 128 -23.51 -1.62 -16.04
N ALA A 129 -22.71 -2.13 -16.97
CA ALA A 129 -21.57 -2.99 -16.66
C ALA A 129 -20.54 -2.29 -15.75
N LEU A 130 -20.36 -0.99 -15.95
CA LEU A 130 -19.47 -0.16 -15.15
C LEU A 130 -20.03 0.05 -13.74
N THR A 131 -21.32 0.32 -13.61
CA THR A 131 -22.01 0.43 -12.32
C THR A 131 -21.89 -0.87 -11.54
N ASP A 132 -22.14 -2.02 -12.18
CA ASP A 132 -22.03 -3.33 -11.52
C ASP A 132 -20.59 -3.64 -11.05
N ARG A 133 -19.58 -3.19 -11.81
CA ARG A 133 -18.16 -3.43 -11.51
C ARG A 133 -17.59 -2.48 -10.45
N VAL A 134 -18.09 -1.25 -10.36
CA VAL A 134 -17.57 -0.20 -9.47
C VAL A 134 -18.37 -0.09 -8.18
N ASP A 135 -19.70 -0.27 -8.22
CA ASP A 135 -20.59 -0.17 -7.06
C ASP A 135 -20.79 -1.53 -6.35
N ARG A 136 -22.02 -1.99 -6.08
CA ARG A 136 -22.33 -3.03 -5.07
C ARG A 136 -21.44 -4.28 -5.11
N ASN A 137 -21.34 -4.95 -6.26
CA ASN A 137 -20.57 -6.21 -6.36
C ASN A 137 -19.06 -5.94 -6.37
N GLY A 138 -18.64 -4.83 -7.00
CA GLY A 138 -17.26 -4.39 -6.99
C GLY A 138 -16.74 -4.05 -5.60
N ARG A 139 -17.52 -3.34 -4.80
CA ARG A 139 -17.11 -2.86 -3.46
C ARG A 139 -16.83 -4.00 -2.50
N VAL A 140 -17.63 -5.08 -2.53
CA VAL A 140 -17.40 -6.27 -1.68
C VAL A 140 -15.99 -6.82 -1.90
N LYS A 141 -15.61 -7.05 -3.17
CA LYS A 141 -14.28 -7.58 -3.51
C LYS A 141 -13.13 -6.67 -3.05
N ILE A 142 -13.29 -5.36 -3.18
CA ILE A 142 -12.25 -4.40 -2.73
C ILE A 142 -12.13 -4.39 -1.21
N VAL A 143 -13.25 -4.41 -0.49
CA VAL A 143 -13.26 -4.48 0.97
C VAL A 143 -12.57 -5.75 1.46
N GLU A 144 -12.88 -6.89 0.86
CA GLU A 144 -12.22 -8.17 1.18
C GLU A 144 -10.71 -8.13 0.93
N LEU A 145 -10.28 -7.57 -0.21
CA LEU A 145 -8.85 -7.44 -0.53
C LEU A 145 -8.13 -6.49 0.43
N ARG A 146 -8.73 -5.35 0.80
CA ARG A 146 -8.16 -4.45 1.81
C ARG A 146 -8.07 -5.10 3.18
N GLN A 147 -9.11 -5.82 3.59
CA GLN A 147 -9.10 -6.51 4.88
C GLN A 147 -8.00 -7.59 4.90
N LYS A 148 -7.92 -8.41 3.86
CA LYS A 148 -6.86 -9.40 3.72
C LYS A 148 -5.46 -8.78 3.75
N PHE A 149 -5.28 -7.64 3.08
CA PHE A 149 -4.03 -6.89 3.11
C PHE A 149 -3.72 -6.40 4.53
N ALA A 150 -4.68 -5.80 5.22
CA ALA A 150 -4.52 -5.30 6.58
C ALA A 150 -4.17 -6.42 7.58
N ASP A 151 -4.82 -7.58 7.45
CA ASP A 151 -4.53 -8.75 8.29
C ASP A 151 -3.10 -9.27 8.07
N ASN A 152 -2.67 -9.35 6.81
CA ASN A 152 -1.30 -9.76 6.48
C ASN A 152 -0.27 -8.73 6.94
N ALA A 153 -0.53 -7.44 6.73
CA ALA A 153 0.31 -6.35 7.21
C ALA A 153 0.48 -6.39 8.73
N SER A 154 -0.60 -6.63 9.48
CA SER A 154 -0.55 -6.76 10.94
C SER A 154 0.35 -7.92 11.37
N LYS A 155 0.29 -9.07 10.69
CA LYS A 155 1.16 -10.22 10.99
C LYS A 155 2.63 -9.87 10.78
N VAL A 156 2.96 -9.24 9.65
CA VAL A 156 4.34 -8.83 9.30
C VAL A 156 4.90 -7.78 10.28
N LEU A 157 4.06 -6.89 10.80
CA LEU A 157 4.51 -5.90 11.79
C LEU A 157 4.64 -6.49 13.20
N SER A 158 3.89 -7.56 13.52
CA SER A 158 3.93 -8.25 14.81
C SER A 158 5.03 -9.30 14.94
N SER A 159 5.58 -9.79 13.81
CA SER A 159 6.77 -10.66 13.75
C SER A 159 8.06 -9.87 13.97
#